data_AF-A0ABD1DVM4-F1
#
_entry.id   AF-A0ABD1DVM4-F1
#
_cell.length_a   1.000
_cell.length_b   1.000
_cell.length_c   1.000
_cell.angle_alpha   90.00
_cell.angle_beta   90.00
_cell.angle_gamma   90.00
#
_symmetry.space_group_name_H-M   'P 1'
#
loop_
_entity.id
_entity.type
_entity.pdbx_description
1 polymer ?
#
loop_
_entity_poly.entity_id
_entity_poly.type
_entity_poly.pdbx_seq_one_letter_code
_entity_poly.pdbx_strand_id
1 'polypeptide(L)'
;MDIKPKEPKDIKPEDSLEYAIKLVNYVRQYPCLYDGSNTFARPEAWEAVAAKLGGGATAESSMLTWKKIHYYYKFHLKKGYIAKPKGIAPYLAFLRPFMEEPEHGI
;
A
#
# COMPACT_ATOMS: atom_id res chain seq x y z
N MET A 1 -28.07 26.11 21.47
CA MET A 1 -26.83 26.00 20.66
C MET A 1 -26.78 24.59 20.15
N ASP A 2 -27.42 24.37 19.01
CA ASP A 2 -27.52 23.08 18.36
C ASP A 2 -26.16 22.71 17.77
N ILE A 3 -25.47 21.78 18.41
CA ILE A 3 -24.24 21.18 17.89
C ILE A 3 -24.66 20.29 16.73
N LYS A 4 -24.64 20.82 15.51
CA LYS A 4 -24.77 20.02 14.28
C LYS A 4 -23.67 18.94 14.30
N PRO A 5 -23.99 17.65 14.14
CA PRO A 5 -22.98 16.63 13.96
C PRO A 5 -22.18 16.98 12.69
N LYS A 6 -20.87 17.16 12.85
CA LYS A 6 -19.94 17.32 11.73
C LYS A 6 -20.07 16.06 10.86
N GLU A 7 -20.57 16.23 9.64
CA GLU A 7 -20.54 15.19 8.61
C GLU A 7 -19.13 14.58 8.53
N PRO A 8 -19.02 13.25 8.38
CA PRO A 8 -17.73 12.59 8.23
C PRO A 8 -17.10 13.09 6.93
N LYS A 9 -16.11 13.98 7.08
CA LYS A 9 -15.27 14.50 6.00
C LYS A 9 -14.83 13.36 5.10
N ASP A 10 -15.21 13.42 3.83
CA ASP A 10 -14.71 12.66 2.67
C ASP A 10 -13.60 11.67 3.01
N ILE A 11 -13.97 10.49 3.53
CA ILE A 11 -13.06 9.36 3.59
C ILE A 11 -12.99 8.87 2.16
N LYS A 12 -12.04 9.40 1.39
CA LYS A 12 -11.75 8.87 0.06
C LYS A 12 -11.56 7.35 0.20
N PRO A 13 -12.15 6.54 -0.69
CA PRO A 13 -12.11 5.08 -0.57
C PRO A 13 -10.67 4.55 -0.51
N GLU A 14 -9.71 5.30 -1.09
CA GLU A 14 -8.27 5.05 -1.06
C GLU A 14 -7.62 5.04 0.36
N ASP A 15 -8.25 5.66 1.37
CA ASP A 15 -7.75 5.67 2.77
C ASP A 15 -8.38 4.57 3.64
N SER A 16 -9.33 3.80 3.08
CA SER A 16 -9.95 2.67 3.78
C SER A 16 -8.99 1.48 3.86
N LEU A 17 -8.96 0.82 5.03
CA LEU A 17 -8.20 -0.42 5.23
C LEU A 17 -8.59 -1.51 4.22
N GLU A 18 -9.87 -1.59 3.87
CA GLU A 18 -10.37 -2.55 2.88
C GLU A 18 -9.78 -2.31 1.49
N TYR A 19 -9.68 -1.04 1.07
CA TYR A 19 -9.06 -0.68 -0.20
C TYR A 19 -7.58 -1.07 -0.18
N ALA A 20 -6.89 -0.76 0.92
CA ALA A 20 -5.48 -1.09 1.06
C ALA A 20 -5.25 -2.62 1.00
N ILE A 21 -6.07 -3.42 1.70
CA ILE A 21 -5.99 -4.89 1.66
C ILE A 21 -6.24 -5.41 0.24
N LYS A 22 -7.28 -4.92 -0.45
CA LYS A 22 -7.56 -5.29 -1.85
C LYS A 22 -6.39 -4.95 -2.76
N LEU A 23 -5.84 -3.73 -2.63
CA LEU A 23 -4.68 -3.29 -3.39
C LEU A 23 -3.49 -4.23 -3.16
N VAL A 24 -3.17 -4.60 -1.92
CA VAL A 24 -2.07 -5.53 -1.62
C VAL A 24 -2.30 -6.89 -2.29
N ASN A 25 -3.51 -7.44 -2.22
CA ASN A 25 -3.84 -8.73 -2.83
C ASN A 25 -3.68 -8.73 -4.35
N TYR A 26 -3.99 -7.60 -5.01
CA TYR A 26 -3.75 -7.48 -6.45
C TYR A 26 -2.29 -7.24 -6.78
N VAL A 27 -1.60 -6.38 -6.04
CA VAL A 27 -0.16 -6.13 -6.23
C VAL A 27 0.64 -7.41 -6.07
N ARG A 28 0.27 -8.29 -5.13
CA ARG A 28 0.91 -9.60 -4.93
C ARG A 28 0.86 -10.52 -6.16
N GLN A 29 -0.05 -10.30 -7.09
CA GLN A 29 -0.12 -11.06 -8.35
C GLN A 29 0.89 -10.57 -9.39
N TYR A 30 1.54 -9.43 -9.16
CA TYR A 30 2.48 -8.81 -10.09
C TYR A 30 3.83 -8.58 -9.37
N PRO A 31 4.73 -9.58 -9.34
CA PRO A 31 6.05 -9.45 -8.72
C PRO A 31 6.82 -8.21 -9.18
N CYS A 32 6.67 -7.81 -10.44
CA CYS A 32 7.29 -6.60 -10.97
C CYS A 32 6.90 -5.28 -10.26
N LEU A 33 5.87 -5.29 -9.41
CA LEU A 33 5.42 -4.15 -8.59
C LEU A 33 6.00 -4.12 -7.18
N TYR A 34 6.76 -5.13 -6.77
CA TYR A 34 7.40 -5.16 -5.43
C TYR A 34 8.77 -5.85 -5.38
N ASP A 35 9.11 -6.64 -6.39
CA ASP A 35 10.38 -7.36 -6.54
C ASP A 35 11.25 -6.67 -7.60
N GLY A 36 11.92 -5.57 -7.21
CA GLY A 36 12.87 -4.87 -8.08
C GLY A 36 13.05 -3.38 -7.82
N SER A 37 13.96 -2.77 -8.56
CA SER A 37 14.35 -1.35 -8.41
C SER A 37 13.43 -0.36 -9.12
N ASN A 38 12.54 -0.83 -10.01
CA ASN A 38 11.70 0.04 -10.84
C ASN A 38 10.19 -0.29 -10.79
N THR A 39 9.72 -0.72 -9.61
CA THR A 39 8.35 -1.16 -9.35
C THR A 39 7.27 -0.12 -9.67
N PHE A 40 7.63 1.17 -9.58
CA PHE A 40 6.74 2.28 -9.86
C PHE A 40 6.71 2.69 -11.35
N ALA A 41 7.68 2.29 -12.16
CA ALA A 41 7.73 2.60 -13.59
C ALA A 41 7.12 1.48 -14.46
N ARG A 42 6.10 0.79 -13.93
CA ARG A 42 5.38 -0.29 -14.63
C ARG A 42 3.93 0.12 -14.85
N PRO A 43 3.65 1.09 -15.73
CA PRO A 43 2.31 1.64 -15.90
C PRO A 43 1.28 0.56 -16.24
N GLU A 44 1.62 -0.36 -17.14
CA GLU A 44 0.74 -1.47 -17.56
C GLU A 44 0.29 -2.36 -16.40
N ALA A 45 1.19 -2.66 -15.46
CA ALA A 45 0.87 -3.46 -14.29
C ALA A 45 0.00 -2.68 -13.30
N TRP A 46 0.23 -1.37 -13.14
CA TRP A 46 -0.62 -0.51 -12.31
C TRP A 46 -2.01 -0.31 -12.91
N GLU A 47 -2.13 -0.22 -14.24
CA GLU A 47 -3.42 -0.19 -14.94
C GLU A 47 -4.18 -1.50 -14.74
N ALA A 48 -3.52 -2.65 -14.85
CA ALA A 48 -4.14 -3.95 -14.59
C ALA A 48 -4.60 -4.09 -13.13
N VAL A 49 -3.85 -3.55 -12.16
CA VAL A 49 -4.25 -3.50 -10.75
C VAL A 49 -5.45 -2.58 -10.54
N ALA A 50 -5.45 -1.39 -11.14
CA ALA A 50 -6.55 -0.43 -11.04
C ALA A 50 -7.84 -0.97 -11.66
N ALA A 51 -7.76 -1.62 -12.82
CA ALA A 51 -8.88 -2.29 -13.47
C ALA A 51 -9.49 -3.39 -12.57
N LYS A 52 -8.66 -4.14 -11.84
CA LYS A 52 -9.12 -5.16 -10.88
C LYS A 52 -9.70 -4.57 -9.59
N LEU A 53 -9.23 -3.39 -9.16
CA LEU A 53 -9.78 -2.69 -7.99
C LEU A 53 -11.19 -2.17 -8.26
N GLY A 54 -11.46 -1.68 -9.47
CA GLY A 54 -12.74 -1.09 -9.85
C GLY A 54 -13.05 0.21 -9.09
N GLY A 55 -14.28 0.69 -9.19
CA GLY A 55 -14.77 1.80 -8.36
C GLY A 55 -14.07 3.15 -8.57
N GLY A 56 -13.54 3.41 -9.77
CA GLY A 56 -12.85 4.66 -10.09
C GLY A 56 -11.39 4.73 -9.63
N ALA A 57 -10.81 3.60 -9.19
CA ALA A 57 -9.37 3.51 -8.95
C ALA A 57 -8.59 3.74 -10.26
N THR A 58 -7.53 4.56 -10.20
CA THR A 58 -6.62 4.80 -11.33
C THR A 58 -5.28 4.15 -11.03
N ALA A 59 -4.49 3.91 -12.08
CA ALA A 59 -3.13 3.41 -11.94
C ALA A 59 -2.30 4.32 -11.02
N GLU A 60 -2.45 5.64 -11.17
CA GLU A 60 -1.75 6.63 -10.37
C GLU A 60 -2.18 6.59 -8.90
N SER A 61 -3.48 6.57 -8.60
CA SER A 61 -3.95 6.53 -7.21
C SER A 61 -3.57 5.21 -6.52
N SER A 62 -3.66 4.09 -7.23
CA SER A 62 -3.22 2.77 -6.76
C SER A 62 -1.73 2.76 -6.46
N MET A 63 -0.91 3.32 -7.34
CA MET A 63 0.54 3.44 -7.17
C MET A 63 0.90 4.34 -5.98
N LEU A 64 0.24 5.50 -5.83
CA LEU A 64 0.48 6.42 -4.72
C LEU A 64 0.11 5.79 -3.38
N THR A 65 -1.02 5.08 -3.30
CA THR A 65 -1.42 4.34 -2.10
C THR A 65 -0.45 3.22 -1.79
N TRP A 66 0.02 2.47 -2.81
CA TRP A 66 1.06 1.46 -2.62
C TRP A 66 2.36 2.06 -2.10
N LYS A 67 2.82 3.19 -2.65
CA LYS A 67 4.00 3.92 -2.15
C LYS A 67 3.89 4.24 -0.67
N LYS A 68 2.73 4.75 -0.23
CA LYS A 68 2.50 5.05 1.20
C LYS A 68 2.57 3.78 2.05
N ILE A 69 1.86 2.72 1.66
CA ILE A 69 1.85 1.44 2.37
C ILE A 69 3.27 0.86 2.48
N HIS A 70 3.98 0.82 1.36
CA HIS A 70 5.35 0.32 1.25
C HIS A 70 6.32 1.13 2.13
N TYR A 71 6.19 2.47 2.12
CA TYR A 71 6.98 3.35 2.98
C TYR A 71 6.71 3.09 4.46
N TYR A 72 5.45 3.06 4.89
CA TYR A 72 5.09 2.82 6.30
C TYR A 72 5.52 1.44 6.77
N TYR A 73 5.41 0.42 5.92
CA TYR A 73 5.84 -0.93 6.27
C TYR A 73 7.36 -1.04 6.34
N LYS A 74 8.10 -0.45 5.40
CA LYS A 74 9.57 -0.34 5.50
C LYS A 74 10.00 0.41 6.76
N PHE A 75 9.31 1.49 7.10
CA PHE A 75 9.58 2.25 8.32
C PHE A 75 9.26 1.43 9.59
N HIS A 76 8.17 0.67 9.58
CA HIS A 76 7.82 -0.27 10.65
C HIS A 76 8.89 -1.36 10.83
N LEU A 77 9.44 -1.92 9.75
CA LEU A 77 10.53 -2.88 9.82
C LEU A 77 11.81 -2.25 10.41
N LYS A 78 12.15 -1.00 10.03
CA LYS A 78 13.38 -0.30 10.50
C LYS A 78 13.29 0.28 11.91
N LYS A 79 12.12 0.76 12.34
CA LYS A 79 11.92 1.51 13.60
C LYS A 79 11.04 0.78 14.61
N GLY A 80 10.56 -0.43 14.28
CA GLY A 80 9.70 -1.22 15.15
C GLY A 80 8.28 -0.66 15.30
N TYR A 81 7.70 -0.87 16.49
CA TYR A 81 6.26 -0.73 16.78
C TYR A 81 5.69 0.71 16.74
N ILE A 82 6.50 1.74 16.48
CA ILE A 82 6.09 3.14 16.59
C ILE A 82 5.15 3.58 15.44
N ALA A 83 5.20 2.87 14.30
CA ALA A 83 4.34 3.16 13.15
C ALA A 83 3.69 1.88 12.62
N LYS A 84 2.72 1.31 13.35
CA LYS A 84 1.96 0.17 12.82
C LYS A 84 1.11 0.65 11.63
N PRO A 85 1.26 0.09 10.43
CA PRO A 85 0.36 0.39 9.34
C PRO A 85 -1.01 -0.22 9.71
N LYS A 86 -2.06 0.62 9.79
CA LYS A 86 -3.45 0.41 10.28
C LYS A 86 -4.04 -1.02 10.14
N GLY A 87 -3.48 -2.06 10.78
CA GLY A 87 -3.93 -3.46 10.63
C GLY A 87 -3.57 -4.15 9.30
N ILE A 88 -2.88 -3.49 8.37
CA ILE A 88 -2.49 -4.08 7.07
C ILE A 88 -1.18 -4.88 7.12
N ALA A 89 -0.40 -4.71 8.20
CA ALA A 89 0.88 -5.40 8.41
C ALA A 89 0.89 -6.91 8.09
N PRO A 90 -0.08 -7.75 8.52
CA PRO A 90 -0.08 -9.18 8.19
C PRO A 90 -0.17 -9.45 6.67
N TYR A 91 -0.84 -8.58 5.92
CA TYR A 91 -0.95 -8.70 4.46
C TYR A 91 0.35 -8.32 3.74
N LEU A 92 1.24 -7.60 4.41
CA LEU A 92 2.52 -7.14 3.87
C LEU A 92 3.68 -8.06 4.22
N ALA A 93 3.46 -9.09 5.03
CA ALA A 93 4.49 -10.02 5.47
C ALA A 93 5.26 -10.67 4.31
N PHE A 94 4.63 -10.84 3.14
CA PHE A 94 5.31 -11.38 1.95
C PHE A 94 6.37 -10.44 1.36
N LEU A 95 6.31 -9.14 1.65
CA LEU A 95 7.29 -8.16 1.19
C LEU A 95 8.58 -8.19 2.00
N ARG A 96 8.53 -8.79 3.20
CA ARG A 96 9.65 -8.83 4.14
C ARG A 96 10.98 -9.28 3.49
N PRO A 97 11.07 -10.42 2.77
CA PRO A 97 12.33 -10.84 2.12
C PRO A 97 12.82 -9.89 1.01
N PHE A 98 11.94 -9.05 0.46
CA PHE A 98 12.27 -8.08 -0.59
C PHE A 98 12.62 -6.70 -0.01
N MET A 99 12.40 -6.50 1.29
CA MET A 99 12.59 -5.22 2.00
C MET A 99 13.68 -5.26 3.06
N GLU A 100 13.99 -6.44 3.59
CA GLU A 100 15.20 -6.69 4.35
C GLU A 100 16.37 -6.60 3.37
N GLU A 101 17.09 -5.47 3.40
CA GLU A 101 18.38 -5.35 2.71
C GLU A 101 19.25 -6.54 3.18
N PRO A 102 19.97 -7.25 2.29
CA PRO A 102 20.91 -8.27 2.75
C PRO A 102 21.84 -7.61 3.75
N GLU A 103 21.79 -8.05 5.00
CA GLU A 103 22.81 -7.77 5.99
C GLU A 103 24.12 -8.20 5.33
N HIS A 104 24.83 -7.25 4.73
CA HIS A 104 26.18 -7.48 4.28
C HIS A 104 26.96 -7.72 5.55
N GLY A 105 27.20 -9.00 5.81
CA GLY A 105 28.14 -9.47 6.80
C GLY A 105 29.42 -8.68 6.62
N ILE A 106 29.79 -7.97 7.68
CA ILE A 106 31.06 -7.29 7.83
C ILE A 106 32.17 -8.34 7.86
#